data_AF-A0A1V4RL89-F1
#
_entry.id   AF-A0A1V4RL89-F1
#
_cell.length_a   1.000
_cell.length_b   1.000
_cell.length_c   1.000
_cell.angle_alpha   90.00
_cell.angle_beta   90.00
_cell.angle_gamma   90.00
#
_symmetry.space_group_name_H-M   'P 1'
#
loop_
_entity.id
_entity.type
_entity.pdbx_description
1 polymer ?
#
loop_
_entity_poly.entity_id
_entity_poly.type
_entity_poly.pdbx_seq_one_letter_code
_entity_poly.pdbx_strand_id
1 'polypeptide(L)'
;RKLIDDFRGELPREIDPMLQLPGVGRKTAAMVLGNAFGLQQGIAVDTHVKRVAQRLALSAEKNVDKIERDFREWCPSPDKVI
;
A
#
# COMPACT_ATOMS: atom_id res chain seq x y z
N ARG A 1 13.76 -19.19 -2.65
CA ARG A 1 13.18 -20.55 -2.58
C ARG A 1 11.80 -20.54 -1.94
N LYS A 2 11.60 -19.83 -0.83
CA LYS A 2 10.28 -19.61 -0.19
C LYS A 2 9.08 -19.37 -1.12
N LEU A 3 9.22 -18.55 -2.16
CA LEU A 3 8.14 -18.32 -3.13
C LEU A 3 7.74 -19.59 -3.91
N ILE A 4 8.71 -20.41 -4.28
CA ILE A 4 8.50 -21.66 -5.02
C ILE A 4 7.91 -22.71 -4.08
N ASP A 5 8.50 -22.84 -2.90
CA ASP A 5 8.17 -23.90 -1.94
C ASP A 5 6.80 -23.67 -1.28
N ASP A 6 6.51 -22.43 -0.85
CA ASP A 6 5.31 -22.11 -0.06
C ASP A 6 4.17 -21.50 -0.90
N PHE A 7 4.51 -20.86 -2.03
CA PHE A 7 3.55 -20.12 -2.86
C PHE A 7 3.50 -20.60 -4.32
N ARG A 8 4.04 -21.79 -4.62
CA ARG A 8 4.02 -22.43 -5.95
C ARG A 8 4.61 -21.57 -7.08
N GLY A 9 5.51 -20.65 -6.73
CA GLY A 9 6.12 -19.72 -7.67
C GLY A 9 5.29 -18.48 -7.98
N GLU A 10 4.12 -18.32 -7.37
CA GLU A 10 3.26 -17.15 -7.54
C GLU A 10 3.38 -16.18 -6.36
N LEU A 11 3.21 -14.89 -6.65
CA LEU A 11 3.19 -13.88 -5.61
C LEU A 11 1.83 -13.88 -4.89
N PRO A 12 1.81 -13.88 -3.55
CA PRO A 12 0.57 -13.79 -2.79
C PRO A 12 -0.16 -12.48 -3.08
N ARG A 13 -1.50 -12.50 -3.09
CA ARG A 13 -2.33 -11.32 -3.37
C ARG A 13 -2.79 -10.57 -2.10
N GLU A 14 -2.15 -10.86 -0.97
CA GLU A 14 -2.46 -10.28 0.33
C GLU A 14 -1.17 -9.81 1.02
N ILE A 15 -1.27 -8.81 1.92
CA ILE A 15 -0.11 -8.25 2.60
C ILE A 15 0.52 -9.26 3.57
N ASP A 16 -0.28 -9.92 4.41
CA ASP A 16 0.26 -10.78 5.47
C ASP A 16 1.09 -11.96 4.93
N PRO A 17 0.68 -12.65 3.86
CA PRO A 17 1.53 -13.67 3.24
C PRO A 17 2.76 -13.07 2.53
N MET A 18 2.64 -11.88 1.93
CA MET A 18 3.79 -11.19 1.33
C MET A 18 4.86 -10.84 2.36
N LEU A 19 4.48 -10.46 3.59
CA LEU A 19 5.41 -10.18 4.69
C LEU A 19 6.23 -11.40 5.13
N GLN A 20 5.78 -12.61 4.78
CA GLN A 20 6.55 -13.82 5.06
C GLN A 20 7.73 -13.99 4.09
N LEU A 21 7.76 -13.29 2.95
CA LEU A 21 8.84 -13.35 2.00
C LEU A 21 10.06 -12.56 2.52
N PRO A 22 11.26 -13.16 2.53
CA PRO A 22 12.46 -12.48 3.03
C PRO A 22 12.76 -11.22 2.21
N GLY A 23 12.93 -10.09 2.88
CA GLY A 23 13.18 -8.79 2.25
C GLY A 23 11.92 -8.01 1.84
N VAL A 24 10.73 -8.57 2.03
CA VAL A 24 9.46 -7.89 1.75
C VAL A 24 8.89 -7.28 3.03
N GLY A 25 9.04 -5.97 3.16
CA GLY A 25 8.34 -5.19 4.19
C GLY A 25 6.95 -4.74 3.73
N ARG A 26 6.16 -4.19 4.67
CA ARG A 26 4.77 -3.75 4.40
C ARG A 26 4.69 -2.76 3.23
N LYS A 27 5.64 -1.83 3.13
CA LYS A 27 5.71 -0.87 2.01
C LYS A 27 5.94 -1.58 0.67
N THR A 28 6.87 -2.52 0.62
CA THR A 28 7.17 -3.30 -0.59
C THR A 28 5.96 -4.13 -1.01
N ALA A 29 5.32 -4.82 -0.05
CA ALA A 29 4.10 -5.60 -0.32
C ALA A 29 2.98 -4.72 -0.88
N ALA A 30 2.71 -3.57 -0.26
CA ALA A 30 1.68 -2.64 -0.73
C ALA A 30 1.96 -2.12 -2.14
N MET A 31 3.22 -1.81 -2.48
CA MET A 31 3.60 -1.36 -3.81
C MET A 31 3.40 -2.44 -4.87
N VAL A 32 3.79 -3.68 -4.58
CA VAL A 32 3.64 -4.81 -5.52
C VAL A 32 2.16 -5.14 -5.72
N LEU A 33 1.37 -5.20 -4.65
CA LEU A 33 -0.07 -5.44 -4.73
C LEU A 33 -0.78 -4.34 -5.51
N GLY A 34 -0.47 -3.07 -5.25
CA GLY A 34 -1.05 -1.95 -5.98
C GLY A 34 -0.64 -1.91 -7.45
N ASN A 35 0.65 -2.05 -7.77
CA ASN A 35 1.15 -1.84 -9.12
C ASN A 35 1.02 -3.07 -10.02
N ALA A 36 1.27 -4.28 -9.49
CA ALA A 36 1.27 -5.50 -10.29
C ALA A 36 -0.10 -6.20 -10.30
N PHE A 37 -0.91 -6.02 -9.25
CA PHE A 37 -2.20 -6.70 -9.11
C PHE A 37 -3.40 -5.76 -9.09
N GLY A 38 -3.20 -4.44 -9.10
CA GLY A 38 -4.29 -3.46 -8.97
C GLY A 38 -4.95 -3.45 -7.59
N LEU A 39 -4.43 -4.24 -6.64
CA LEU A 39 -4.98 -4.41 -5.30
C LEU A 39 -4.44 -3.29 -4.42
N GLN A 40 -5.09 -2.13 -4.51
CA GLN A 40 -4.67 -0.93 -3.81
C GLN A 40 -5.05 -1.01 -2.33
N GLN A 41 -4.07 -1.34 -1.48
CA GLN A 41 -4.26 -1.47 -0.03
C GLN A 41 -4.18 -0.13 0.73
N GLY A 42 -3.97 0.99 0.02
CA GLY A 42 -3.83 2.34 0.55
C GLY A 42 -2.91 3.19 -0.32
N ILE A 43 -2.85 4.49 -0.03
CA ILE A 43 -1.91 5.40 -0.69
C ILE A 43 -0.61 5.41 0.13
N ALA A 44 0.50 5.00 -0.48
CA ALA A 44 1.81 5.08 0.17
C ALA A 44 2.20 6.56 0.37
N VAL A 45 2.14 7.02 1.63
CA VAL A 45 2.53 8.39 1.99
C VAL A 45 4.02 8.44 2.26
N ASP A 46 4.78 9.09 1.36
CA ASP A 46 6.18 9.43 1.59
C ASP A 46 6.35 10.91 2.00
N THR A 47 7.60 11.39 2.06
CA THR A 47 7.88 12.78 2.44
C THR A 47 7.34 13.80 1.45
N HIS A 48 7.21 13.44 0.16
CA HIS A 48 6.68 14.31 -0.88
C HIS A 48 5.15 14.34 -0.82
N VAL A 49 4.52 13.17 -0.71
CA VAL A 49 3.08 13.02 -0.55
C VAL A 49 2.61 13.76 0.71
N LYS A 50 3.29 13.56 1.85
CA LYS A 50 3.01 14.30 3.09
C LYS A 50 3.09 15.81 2.89
N ARG A 51 4.14 16.30 2.24
CA ARG A 51 4.35 17.73 1.99
C ARG A 51 3.24 18.32 1.12
N VAL A 52 2.80 17.60 0.09
CA VAL A 52 1.70 18.03 -0.78
C VAL A 52 0.37 17.99 -0.03
N ALA A 53 0.10 16.91 0.72
CA ALA A 53 -1.10 16.76 1.54
C ALA A 53 -1.30 17.95 2.49
N GLN A 54 -0.22 18.38 3.15
CA GLN A 54 -0.25 19.51 4.08
C GLN A 54 -0.43 20.85 3.36
N ARG A 55 0.21 21.05 2.19
CA ARG A 55 0.10 22.30 1.42
C ARG A 55 -1.27 22.49 0.81
N LEU A 56 -1.91 21.40 0.38
CA LEU A 56 -3.23 21.41 -0.22
C LEU A 56 -4.36 21.20 0.80
N ALA A 57 -4.04 21.19 2.10
CA ALA A 57 -4.98 20.94 3.19
C ALA A 57 -5.81 19.65 3.01
N LEU A 58 -5.23 18.62 2.40
CA LEU A 58 -5.88 17.32 2.16
C LEU A 58 -5.91 16.43 3.42
N SER A 59 -5.09 16.74 4.43
CA SER A 59 -5.15 16.14 5.76
C SER A 59 -4.64 17.14 6.79
N ALA A 60 -5.31 17.19 7.96
CA ALA A 60 -4.89 17.97 9.11
C ALA A 60 -3.80 17.27 9.94
N GLU A 61 -3.50 16.01 9.62
CA GLU A 61 -2.61 15.18 10.40
C GLU A 61 -1.14 15.37 9.98
N LYS A 62 -0.24 15.14 10.94
CA LYS A 62 1.22 15.24 10.72
C LYS A 62 1.91 13.89 10.68
N ASN A 63 1.23 12.84 11.16
CA ASN A 63 1.74 11.48 11.17
C ASN A 63 1.39 10.80 9.84
N VAL A 64 2.38 10.15 9.24
CA VAL A 64 2.27 9.41 7.96
C VAL A 64 1.14 8.39 8.03
N ASP A 65 1.04 7.61 9.11
CA ASP A 65 0.02 6.56 9.25
C ASP A 65 -1.40 7.12 9.28
N LYS A 66 -1.55 8.33 9.81
CA LYS A 66 -2.85 9.01 9.88
C LYS A 66 -3.22 9.63 8.53
N ILE A 67 -2.28 10.27 7.85
CA ILE A 67 -2.50 10.81 6.50
C ILE A 67 -2.84 9.66 5.52
N GLU A 68 -2.17 8.50 5.64
CA GLU A 68 -2.49 7.31 4.85
C GLU A 68 -3.93 6.86 5.09
N ARG A 69 -4.39 6.86 6.34
CA ARG A 69 -5.78 6.52 6.68
C ARG A 69 -6.77 7.51 6.08
N ASP A 70 -6.51 8.81 6.22
CA ASP A 70 -7.36 9.85 5.63
C ASP A 70 -7.45 9.68 4.10
N PHE A 71 -6.33 9.36 3.46
CA PHE A 71 -6.28 9.08 2.03
C PHE A 71 -6.95 7.78 1.62
N ARG A 72 -6.94 6.74 2.46
CA ARG A 72 -7.72 5.52 2.23
C ARG A 72 -9.22 5.78 2.27
N GLU A 73 -9.67 6.75 3.06
CA GLU A 73 -11.08 7.18 3.08
C GLU A 73 -11.44 8.04 1.86
N TRP A 74 -10.55 8.94 1.45
CA TRP A 74 -10.78 9.86 0.32
C TRP A 74 -10.66 9.21 -1.04
N CYS A 75 -9.71 8.30 -1.21
CA CYS A 75 -9.45 7.63 -2.48
C CYS A 75 -10.14 6.26 -2.45
N PRO A 76 -11.31 6.10 -3.10
CA PRO A 76 -11.91 4.79 -3.23
C PRO A 76 -10.95 3.86 -3.96
N SER A 77 -10.81 2.62 -3.47
CA SER A 77 -10.09 1.55 -4.18
C SER A 77 -10.58 1.49 -5.64
N PRO A 78 -9.72 1.13 -6.61
CA PRO A 78 -10.14 0.95 -8.00
C PRO A 78 -11.34 0.01 -8.14
N ASP A 79 -11.48 -0.95 -7.21
CA ASP A 79 -12.62 -1.87 -7.10
C ASP A 79 -13.97 -1.19 -6.74
N LYS A 80 -13.96 0.09 -6.37
CA LYS A 80 -15.15 0.91 -6.10
C LYS A 80 -15.47 1.89 -7.24
N VAL A 81 -14.72 1.85 -8.34
CA VAL A 81 -15.04 2.61 -9.55
C VAL A 81 -15.99 1.76 -10.39
N ILE A 82 -17.24 2.24 -10.51
CA ILE A 82 -18.32 1.70 -11.35
C ILE A 82 -17.90 1.75 -12.82
#